data_AF-A0A3C1LNI2-F1
#
_entry.id   AF-A0A3C1LNI2-F1
#
_cell.length_a   1.000
_cell.length_b   1.000
_cell.length_c   1.000
_cell.angle_alpha   90.00
_cell.angle_beta   90.00
_cell.angle_gamma   90.00
#
_symmetry.space_group_name_H-M   'P 1'
#
loop_
_entity.id
_entity.type
_entity.pdbx_description
1 polymer ?
#
loop_
_entity_poly.entity_id
_entity_poly.type
_entity_poly.pdbx_seq_one_letter_code
_entity_poly.pdbx_strand_id
1 'polypeptide(L)'
;MDKFGQFVPYGMVGVGLWDRAELGLFAGDKQFFFNLKIKVIEETLRMPQFSIGMDNILSSVQHHRAQDYGPESGWYYATHPDKTDYEYYSPYAVLSKQVVIGNTNWMFNLGGGANRFTGQVPRSRFFNGMFASIEFSPFKDFFIQGEYSGHDFQAGIKYTYNNWGIRFGAQAIEDWAKDSAYSGNRRFALGISYLFDKYATAKRRPDILELARGAQAAEEPIVVTQGEEPIGEVSVSTGGRDIGVESGTGYKELSPEVKDLLGELRALREEREKAQKALLELREWLRDLKE
;
A
#
# COMPACT_ATOMS: atom_id res chain seq x y z
N MET A 1 21.38 20.54 -23.39
CA MET A 1 21.11 21.02 -22.03
C MET A 1 19.80 21.77 -22.09
N ASP A 2 18.70 21.12 -21.75
CA ASP A 2 17.39 21.77 -21.78
C ASP A 2 17.28 22.81 -20.65
N LYS A 3 16.63 23.92 -20.98
CA LYS A 3 16.29 25.05 -20.09
C LYS A 3 15.25 24.70 -19.01
N PHE A 4 15.16 23.46 -18.53
CA PHE A 4 14.28 23.08 -17.42
C PHE A 4 15.02 23.20 -16.08
N GLY A 5 15.54 24.40 -15.84
CA GLY A 5 16.37 24.70 -14.68
C GLY A 5 15.55 24.78 -13.40
N GLN A 6 15.87 23.87 -12.48
CA GLN A 6 15.79 23.99 -11.02
C GLN A 6 14.50 23.63 -10.29
N PHE A 7 13.34 23.60 -10.95
CA PHE A 7 12.08 23.29 -10.26
C PHE A 7 11.09 22.58 -11.18
N VAL A 8 10.77 21.33 -10.86
CA VAL A 8 9.75 20.55 -11.59
C VAL A 8 8.59 20.27 -10.63
N PRO A 9 7.50 21.06 -10.67
CA PRO A 9 6.31 20.74 -9.92
C PRO A 9 5.53 19.64 -10.65
N TYR A 10 5.10 18.64 -9.89
CA TYR A 10 4.15 17.65 -10.37
C TYR A 10 3.15 17.35 -9.25
N GLY A 11 2.08 16.65 -9.59
CA GLY A 11 1.08 16.30 -8.60
C GLY A 11 0.34 15.02 -8.91
N MET A 12 -0.37 14.56 -7.88
CA MET A 12 -1.23 13.39 -7.97
C MET A 12 -2.58 13.70 -7.33
N VAL A 13 -3.65 13.27 -8.00
CA VAL A 13 -4.99 13.22 -7.42
C VAL A 13 -5.39 11.76 -7.26
N GLY A 14 -5.75 11.37 -6.04
CA GLY A 14 -6.09 9.99 -5.69
C GLY A 14 -7.52 9.84 -5.18
N VAL A 15 -8.14 8.72 -5.50
CA VAL A 15 -9.42 8.32 -4.90
C VAL A 15 -9.30 6.91 -4.32
N GLY A 16 -9.64 6.77 -3.05
CA GLY A 16 -9.80 5.49 -2.38
C GLY A 16 -11.25 5.04 -2.48
N LEU A 17 -11.47 3.77 -2.87
CA LEU A 17 -12.78 3.18 -3.04
C LEU A 17 -12.91 1.93 -2.17
N TRP A 18 -14.02 1.84 -1.42
CA TRP A 18 -14.41 0.67 -0.63
C TRP A 18 -13.36 0.16 0.35
N ASP A 19 -12.44 1.03 0.79
CA ASP A 19 -11.26 0.66 1.61
C ASP A 19 -10.40 -0.49 1.01
N ARG A 20 -10.47 -0.67 -0.31
CA ARG A 20 -9.81 -1.77 -1.03
C ARG A 20 -9.03 -1.33 -2.24
N ALA A 21 -9.58 -0.41 -3.03
CA ALA A 21 -8.94 0.06 -4.24
C ALA A 21 -8.50 1.51 -4.08
N GLU A 22 -7.36 1.84 -4.68
CA GLU A 22 -6.88 3.21 -4.83
C GLU A 22 -6.58 3.46 -6.31
N LEU A 23 -7.15 4.53 -6.83
CA LEU A 23 -6.89 5.03 -8.17
C LEU A 23 -6.16 6.37 -8.04
N GLY A 24 -5.02 6.50 -8.71
CA GLY A 24 -4.24 7.73 -8.75
C GLY A 24 -4.12 8.25 -10.17
N LEU A 25 -4.27 9.55 -10.36
CA LEU A 25 -3.93 10.26 -11.59
C LEU A 25 -2.71 11.14 -11.31
N PHE A 26 -1.64 10.93 -12.06
CA PHE A 26 -0.46 11.78 -12.03
C PHE A 26 -0.50 12.80 -13.18
N ALA A 27 -0.07 14.01 -12.90
CA ALA A 27 0.17 15.05 -13.90
C ALA A 27 1.39 15.89 -13.54
N GLY A 28 2.34 16.01 -14.47
CA GLY A 28 3.52 16.84 -14.30
C GLY A 28 4.65 16.39 -15.22
N ASP A 29 5.65 17.24 -15.42
CA ASP A 29 6.82 16.92 -16.26
C ASP A 29 6.49 16.44 -17.70
N LYS A 30 5.40 16.98 -18.27
CA LYS A 30 4.81 16.56 -19.56
C LYS A 30 4.38 15.09 -19.59
N GLN A 31 4.21 14.47 -18.43
CA GLN A 31 3.74 13.10 -18.25
C GLN A 31 2.36 13.07 -17.58
N PHE A 32 1.56 12.12 -18.05
CA PHE A 32 0.25 11.81 -17.50
C PHE A 32 0.10 10.30 -17.46
N PHE A 33 -0.27 9.77 -16.31
CA PHE A 33 -0.49 8.34 -16.15
C PHE A 33 -1.41 8.05 -14.98
N PHE A 34 -1.95 6.84 -14.99
CA PHE A 34 -2.79 6.31 -13.93
C PHE A 34 -2.04 5.28 -13.11
N ASN A 35 -2.35 5.23 -11.82
CA ASN A 35 -1.90 4.20 -10.91
C ASN A 35 -3.12 3.47 -10.34
N LEU A 36 -3.00 2.17 -10.18
CA LEU A 36 -4.00 1.32 -9.55
C LEU A 36 -3.33 0.53 -8.43
N LYS A 37 -3.95 0.50 -7.26
CA LYS A 37 -3.55 -0.35 -6.15
C LYS A 37 -4.77 -1.04 -5.56
N ILE A 38 -4.62 -2.33 -5.25
CA ILE A 38 -5.65 -3.16 -4.65
C ILE A 38 -5.10 -3.79 -3.38
N LYS A 39 -5.77 -3.52 -2.26
CA LYS A 39 -5.55 -4.17 -0.96
C LYS A 39 -6.16 -5.57 -1.01
N VAL A 40 -5.30 -6.58 -0.99
CA VAL A 40 -5.69 -8.00 -1.07
C VAL A 40 -5.95 -8.56 0.33
N ILE A 41 -5.08 -8.24 1.28
CA ILE A 41 -5.17 -8.69 2.68
C ILE A 41 -5.10 -7.44 3.55
N GLU A 42 -6.01 -7.30 4.50
CA GLU A 42 -5.99 -6.22 5.48
C GLU A 42 -4.96 -6.52 6.58
N GLU A 43 -4.43 -5.45 7.17
CA GLU A 43 -3.53 -5.57 8.30
C GLU A 43 -4.24 -6.20 9.51
N THR A 44 -3.58 -7.12 10.21
CA THR A 44 -4.02 -7.60 11.53
C THR A 44 -2.91 -7.36 12.56
N LEU A 45 -3.15 -7.72 13.83
CA LEU A 45 -2.13 -7.62 14.87
C LEU A 45 -0.87 -8.42 14.50
N ARG A 46 -1.02 -9.62 13.92
CA ARG A 46 0.11 -10.50 13.56
C ARG A 46 0.50 -10.43 12.09
N MET A 47 -0.45 -10.24 11.17
CA MET A 47 -0.17 -10.24 9.74
C MET A 47 -0.02 -8.83 9.16
N PRO A 48 0.97 -8.59 8.29
CA PRO A 48 1.03 -7.35 7.51
C PRO A 48 -0.09 -7.31 6.47
N GLN A 49 -0.54 -6.09 6.16
CA GLN A 49 -1.38 -5.86 4.98
C GLN A 49 -0.59 -6.24 3.73
N PHE A 50 -1.26 -6.87 2.77
CA PHE A 50 -0.71 -7.17 1.45
C PHE A 50 -1.50 -6.45 0.37
N SER A 51 -0.80 -5.80 -0.55
CA SER A 51 -1.42 -5.12 -1.69
C SER A 51 -0.63 -5.38 -2.96
N ILE A 52 -1.33 -5.39 -4.07
CA ILE A 52 -0.75 -5.41 -5.41
C ILE A 52 -1.13 -4.12 -6.13
N GLY A 53 -0.30 -3.67 -7.04
CA GLY A 53 -0.60 -2.48 -7.84
C GLY A 53 0.12 -2.47 -9.16
N MET A 54 -0.22 -1.47 -9.95
CA MET A 54 0.39 -1.16 -11.22
C MET A 54 0.46 0.35 -11.36
N ASP A 55 1.68 0.84 -11.46
CA ASP A 55 1.96 2.25 -11.71
C ASP A 55 2.13 2.51 -13.20
N ASN A 56 2.01 3.79 -13.58
CA ASN A 56 2.32 4.30 -14.91
C ASN A 56 1.47 3.69 -16.03
N ILE A 57 0.21 3.37 -15.72
CA ILE A 57 -0.78 2.92 -16.70
C ILE A 57 -1.01 4.09 -17.67
N LEU A 58 -0.89 3.81 -18.97
CA LEU A 58 -0.98 4.81 -20.05
C LEU A 58 0.13 5.89 -20.04
N SER A 59 1.26 5.65 -19.38
CA SER A 59 2.42 6.54 -19.50
C SER A 59 2.83 6.72 -20.97
N SER A 60 3.25 7.94 -21.34
CA SER A 60 3.78 8.22 -22.67
C SER A 60 5.19 7.64 -22.87
N VAL A 61 5.87 7.26 -21.79
CA VAL A 61 7.16 6.60 -21.81
C VAL A 61 6.96 5.09 -21.94
N GLN A 62 6.71 4.67 -23.18
CA GLN A 62 6.49 3.27 -23.56
C GLN A 62 7.80 2.49 -23.78
N HIS A 63 8.75 2.66 -22.87
CA HIS A 63 10.02 1.93 -22.88
C HIS A 63 10.18 1.12 -21.61
N HIS A 64 10.66 -0.12 -21.78
CA HIS A 64 11.15 -0.94 -20.68
C HIS A 64 12.66 -0.81 -20.59
N ARG A 65 13.17 -0.90 -19.37
CA ARG A 65 14.60 -0.81 -19.08
C ARG A 65 15.18 0.56 -19.45
N ALA A 66 14.44 1.63 -19.18
CA ALA A 66 14.85 3.00 -19.50
C ALA A 66 16.23 3.34 -18.88
N GLN A 67 16.62 2.68 -17.78
CA GLN A 67 17.95 2.80 -17.19
C GLN A 67 19.10 2.49 -18.14
N ASP A 68 18.90 1.65 -19.15
CA ASP A 68 19.95 1.20 -20.07
C ASP A 68 20.09 2.11 -21.31
N TYR A 69 19.20 3.09 -21.49
CA TYR A 69 19.20 3.98 -22.65
C TYR A 69 20.12 5.17 -22.41
N GLY A 70 21.09 5.39 -23.28
CA GLY A 70 21.91 6.61 -23.31
C GLY A 70 21.55 7.55 -24.46
N PRO A 71 22.28 8.68 -24.61
CA PRO A 71 22.13 9.62 -25.72
C PRO A 71 22.10 8.95 -27.10
N GLU A 72 22.85 7.86 -27.27
CA GLU A 72 22.98 7.07 -28.50
C GLU A 72 21.70 6.34 -28.92
N SER A 73 20.74 6.16 -28.01
CA SER A 73 19.52 5.42 -28.29
C SER A 73 18.52 6.16 -29.20
N GLY A 74 18.72 7.46 -29.43
CA GLY A 74 17.81 8.29 -30.23
C GLY A 74 16.44 8.53 -29.59
N TRP A 75 16.19 8.02 -28.39
CA TRP A 75 14.95 8.23 -27.64
C TRP A 75 14.99 9.57 -26.90
N TYR A 76 13.93 10.37 -27.06
CA TYR A 76 13.85 11.74 -26.54
C TYR A 76 14.06 11.84 -25.01
N TYR A 77 13.59 10.85 -24.25
CA TYR A 77 13.76 10.80 -22.78
C TYR A 77 14.99 9.99 -22.34
N ALA A 78 15.84 9.51 -23.25
CA ALA A 78 17.00 8.68 -22.90
C ALA A 78 18.01 9.39 -21.99
N THR A 79 18.12 10.70 -22.14
CA THR A 79 18.99 11.54 -21.30
C THR A 79 18.22 12.17 -20.13
N HIS A 80 16.93 11.89 -19.98
CA HIS A 80 16.15 12.41 -18.87
C HIS A 80 16.64 11.73 -17.58
N PRO A 81 16.99 12.50 -16.53
CA PRO A 81 17.51 11.92 -15.28
C PRO A 81 16.50 10.97 -14.63
N ASP A 82 15.22 11.29 -14.79
CA ASP A 82 14.10 10.59 -14.15
C ASP A 82 13.36 9.62 -15.10
N LYS A 83 14.00 9.20 -16.20
CA LYS A 83 13.36 8.39 -17.25
C LYS A 83 12.74 7.08 -16.75
N THR A 84 13.29 6.47 -15.70
CA THR A 84 12.76 5.22 -15.12
C THR A 84 11.46 5.44 -14.35
N ASP A 85 11.26 6.62 -13.74
CA ASP A 85 10.04 6.95 -13.00
C ASP A 85 8.78 6.83 -13.85
N TYR A 86 8.93 7.01 -15.16
CA TYR A 86 7.83 7.07 -16.12
C TYR A 86 7.64 5.76 -16.89
N GLU A 87 8.42 4.72 -16.64
CA GLU A 87 8.29 3.45 -17.37
C GLU A 87 6.87 2.88 -17.25
N TYR A 88 6.24 2.68 -18.39
CA TYR A 88 4.87 2.19 -18.48
C TYR A 88 4.68 0.80 -17.88
N TYR A 89 3.47 0.56 -17.37
CA TYR A 89 3.03 -0.71 -16.78
C TYR A 89 4.05 -1.29 -15.81
N SER A 90 4.18 -0.64 -14.66
CA SER A 90 5.10 -1.05 -13.61
C SER A 90 4.35 -1.81 -12.50
N PRO A 91 4.20 -3.15 -12.59
CA PRO A 91 3.51 -3.93 -11.57
C PRO A 91 4.35 -4.03 -10.30
N TYR A 92 3.67 -4.08 -9.15
CA TYR A 92 4.31 -4.28 -7.86
C TYR A 92 3.41 -5.01 -6.86
N ALA A 93 4.06 -5.48 -5.79
CA ALA A 93 3.42 -5.95 -4.58
C ALA A 93 4.08 -5.27 -3.37
N VAL A 94 3.30 -5.03 -2.32
CA VAL A 94 3.77 -4.36 -1.10
C VAL A 94 3.17 -4.99 0.14
N LEU A 95 4.04 -5.19 1.13
CA LEU A 95 3.69 -5.52 2.51
C LEU A 95 3.74 -4.25 3.35
N SER A 96 2.74 -4.09 4.20
CA SER A 96 2.47 -2.86 4.93
C SER A 96 2.16 -3.22 6.38
N LYS A 97 2.94 -2.70 7.34
CA LYS A 97 2.74 -2.96 8.77
C LYS A 97 2.93 -1.70 9.60
N GLN A 98 1.96 -1.42 10.45
CA GLN A 98 2.03 -0.41 11.48
C GLN A 98 2.52 -1.02 12.79
N VAL A 99 3.35 -0.28 13.51
CA VAL A 99 3.83 -0.61 14.85
C VAL A 99 3.89 0.65 15.69
N VAL A 100 3.82 0.49 17.01
CA VAL A 100 4.01 1.60 17.94
C VAL A 100 5.40 1.49 18.54
N ILE A 101 6.20 2.55 18.38
CA ILE A 101 7.54 2.66 19.00
C ILE A 101 7.59 3.99 19.74
N GLY A 102 7.86 3.96 21.05
CA GLY A 102 7.96 5.17 21.86
C GLY A 102 6.68 6.02 21.85
N ASN A 103 5.51 5.37 21.97
CA ASN A 103 4.19 6.03 21.93
C ASN A 103 3.90 6.80 20.62
N THR A 104 4.65 6.50 19.57
CA THR A 104 4.51 7.10 18.24
C THR A 104 4.11 6.00 17.26
N ASN A 105 3.20 6.32 16.34
CA ASN A 105 2.79 5.39 15.29
C ASN A 105 3.81 5.42 14.15
N TRP A 106 4.31 4.24 13.79
CA TRP A 106 5.22 4.01 12.67
C TRP A 106 4.56 3.07 11.68
N MET A 107 4.73 3.36 10.40
CA MET A 107 4.21 2.57 9.30
C MET A 107 5.37 2.18 8.39
N PHE A 108 5.57 0.88 8.24
CA PHE A 108 6.61 0.30 7.41
C PHE A 108 5.99 -0.32 6.17
N ASN A 109 6.55 0.00 5.00
CA ASN A 109 6.20 -0.62 3.74
C ASN A 109 7.45 -1.23 3.11
N LEU A 110 7.33 -2.47 2.65
CA LEU A 110 8.36 -3.17 1.90
C LEU A 110 7.71 -3.80 0.69
N GLY A 111 8.21 -3.49 -0.50
CA GLY A 111 7.64 -3.99 -1.73
C GLY A 111 8.66 -4.39 -2.77
N GLY A 112 8.14 -5.13 -3.74
CA GLY A 112 8.86 -5.60 -4.90
C GLY A 112 8.08 -5.27 -6.17
N GLY A 113 8.74 -4.82 -7.22
CA GLY A 113 8.10 -4.46 -8.49
C GLY A 113 9.06 -4.51 -9.67
N ALA A 114 8.50 -4.34 -10.86
CA ALA A 114 9.23 -4.32 -12.13
C ALA A 114 9.22 -2.92 -12.78
N ASN A 115 10.08 -2.73 -13.77
CA ASN A 115 10.19 -1.51 -14.58
C ASN A 115 10.63 -0.29 -13.74
N ARG A 116 9.73 0.63 -13.35
CA ARG A 116 10.13 1.84 -12.61
C ARG A 116 10.88 1.58 -11.31
N PHE A 117 10.73 0.40 -10.72
CA PHE A 117 11.41 0.00 -9.49
C PHE A 117 12.84 -0.49 -9.72
N THR A 118 13.37 -0.36 -10.93
CA THR A 118 14.71 -0.81 -11.29
C THR A 118 15.78 0.26 -11.06
N GLY A 119 16.87 -0.16 -10.40
CA GLY A 119 18.02 0.68 -10.09
C GLY A 119 18.73 1.23 -11.32
N GLN A 120 18.87 2.56 -11.41
CA GLN A 120 19.57 3.22 -12.52
C GLN A 120 21.10 3.08 -12.46
N VAL A 121 21.68 3.00 -11.26
CA VAL A 121 23.14 2.99 -11.03
C VAL A 121 23.59 1.72 -10.29
N PRO A 122 24.88 1.32 -10.35
CA PRO A 122 25.35 0.06 -9.75
C PRO A 122 24.99 -0.13 -8.27
N ARG A 123 24.96 0.95 -7.48
CA ARG A 123 24.60 0.88 -6.06
C ARG A 123 23.11 0.58 -5.84
N SER A 124 22.21 1.27 -6.55
CA SER A 124 20.77 1.00 -6.44
C SER A 124 20.37 -0.34 -7.07
N ARG A 125 21.14 -0.84 -8.05
CA ARG A 125 20.96 -2.17 -8.63
C ARG A 125 21.14 -3.33 -7.63
N PHE A 126 21.78 -3.12 -6.48
CA PHE A 126 21.83 -4.14 -5.43
C PHE A 126 20.43 -4.42 -4.83
N PHE A 127 19.57 -3.41 -4.79
CA PHE A 127 18.18 -3.51 -4.34
C PHE A 127 17.21 -3.40 -5.52
N ASN A 128 17.62 -3.89 -6.70
CA ASN A 128 16.82 -3.79 -7.92
C ASN A 128 15.44 -4.43 -7.74
N GLY A 129 14.41 -3.69 -8.12
CA GLY A 129 13.02 -4.13 -8.01
C GLY A 129 12.48 -4.03 -6.59
N MET A 130 13.26 -3.61 -5.60
CA MET A 130 12.80 -3.44 -4.23
C MET A 130 12.56 -1.97 -3.92
N PHE A 131 11.48 -1.68 -3.20
CA PHE A 131 11.23 -0.36 -2.64
C PHE A 131 10.79 -0.48 -1.20
N ALA A 132 11.02 0.57 -0.42
CA ALA A 132 10.64 0.60 0.99
C ALA A 132 10.26 2.01 1.40
N SER A 133 9.32 2.13 2.33
CA SER A 133 9.00 3.42 2.94
C SER A 133 8.70 3.30 4.41
N ILE A 134 8.98 4.40 5.11
CA ILE A 134 8.71 4.57 6.53
C ILE A 134 7.88 5.85 6.66
N GLU A 135 6.74 5.76 7.32
CA GLU A 135 5.90 6.90 7.66
C GLU A 135 5.75 6.95 9.18
N PHE A 136 6.11 8.07 9.80
CA PHE A 136 5.98 8.27 11.25
C PHE A 136 4.97 9.38 11.54
N SER A 137 4.13 9.18 12.55
CA SER A 137 3.07 10.13 12.93
C SER A 137 3.36 10.73 14.32
N PRO A 138 4.03 11.90 14.39
CA PRO A 138 4.39 12.51 15.66
C PRO A 138 3.20 13.14 16.39
N PHE A 139 2.15 13.50 15.65
CA PHE A 139 0.88 13.99 16.21
C PHE A 139 -0.27 13.58 15.30
N LYS A 140 -1.48 13.65 15.86
CA LYS A 140 -2.71 13.25 15.17
C LYS A 140 -2.79 13.91 13.79
N ASP A 141 -3.12 13.11 12.78
CA ASP A 141 -3.34 13.54 11.39
C ASP A 141 -2.11 14.02 10.62
N PHE A 142 -0.94 14.05 11.24
CA PHE A 142 0.27 14.47 10.58
C PHE A 142 1.27 13.33 10.51
N PHE A 143 1.93 13.26 9.37
CA PHE A 143 2.84 12.18 9.03
C PHE A 143 4.06 12.75 8.33
N ILE A 144 5.22 12.20 8.65
CA ILE A 144 6.46 12.44 7.94
C ILE A 144 6.86 11.13 7.29
N GLN A 145 7.22 11.18 6.02
CA GLN A 145 7.49 10.01 5.18
C GLN A 145 8.90 10.08 4.61
N GLY A 146 9.60 8.96 4.64
CA GLY A 146 10.80 8.69 3.85
C GLY A 146 10.56 7.45 2.98
N GLU A 147 11.06 7.47 1.76
CA GLU A 147 10.87 6.36 0.81
C GLU A 147 12.13 6.15 -0.04
N TYR A 148 12.43 4.89 -0.32
CA TYR A 148 13.34 4.46 -1.36
C TYR A 148 12.52 3.81 -2.48
N SER A 149 12.54 4.38 -3.69
CA SER A 149 11.69 3.95 -4.82
C SER A 149 12.27 2.79 -5.65
N GLY A 150 13.43 2.25 -5.26
CA GLY A 150 14.20 1.29 -6.06
C GLY A 150 15.36 1.90 -6.84
N HIS A 151 15.38 3.23 -6.97
CA HIS A 151 16.56 3.95 -7.42
C HIS A 151 16.85 5.23 -6.63
N ASP A 152 15.81 5.96 -6.18
CA ASP A 152 15.98 7.25 -5.53
C ASP A 152 15.41 7.31 -4.11
N PHE A 153 15.91 8.25 -3.30
CA PHE A 153 15.33 8.59 -2.01
C PHE A 153 14.37 9.76 -2.12
N GLN A 154 13.27 9.66 -1.39
CA GLN A 154 12.21 10.64 -1.34
C GLN A 154 11.89 10.96 0.12
N ALA A 155 11.47 12.19 0.37
CA ALA A 155 10.97 12.62 1.67
C ALA A 155 9.72 13.46 1.51
N GLY A 156 8.80 13.38 2.46
CA GLY A 156 7.57 14.14 2.39
C GLY A 156 6.86 14.28 3.72
N ILE A 157 5.83 15.10 3.71
CA ILE A 157 4.88 15.27 4.80
C ILE A 157 3.48 15.01 4.28
N LYS A 158 2.61 14.54 5.16
CA LYS A 158 1.22 14.27 4.85
C LYS A 158 0.34 14.73 6.00
N TYR A 159 -0.78 15.32 5.64
CA TYR A 159 -1.82 15.74 6.56
C TYR A 159 -3.16 15.15 6.15
N THR A 160 -3.91 14.60 7.11
CA THR A 160 -5.24 14.04 6.87
C THR A 160 -6.32 14.85 7.56
N TYR A 161 -7.38 15.20 6.84
CA TYR A 161 -8.52 15.90 7.39
C TYR A 161 -9.81 15.22 6.93
N ASN A 162 -10.49 14.53 7.86
CA ASN A 162 -11.62 13.64 7.55
C ASN A 162 -11.22 12.62 6.46
N ASN A 163 -11.89 12.65 5.31
CA ASN A 163 -11.63 11.76 4.19
C ASN A 163 -10.62 12.33 3.18
N TRP A 164 -10.07 13.52 3.46
CA TRP A 164 -9.06 14.16 2.62
C TRP A 164 -7.65 13.84 3.12
N GLY A 165 -6.75 13.54 2.19
CA GLY A 165 -5.32 13.50 2.41
C GLY A 165 -4.63 14.56 1.56
N ILE A 166 -3.71 15.31 2.16
CA ILE A 166 -2.83 16.23 1.45
C ILE A 166 -1.39 15.77 1.72
N ARG A 167 -0.60 15.58 0.66
CA ARG A 167 0.80 15.18 0.73
C ARG A 167 1.66 16.19 0.00
N PHE A 168 2.77 16.58 0.62
CA PHE A 168 3.82 17.34 -0.04
C PHE A 168 5.11 16.53 0.02
N GLY A 169 5.78 16.36 -1.12
CA GLY A 169 6.97 15.51 -1.23
C GLY A 169 8.09 16.18 -2.00
N ALA A 170 9.31 15.73 -1.73
CA ALA A 170 10.51 15.99 -2.49
C ALA A 170 11.09 14.66 -2.97
N GLN A 171 11.48 14.62 -4.24
CA GLN A 171 12.02 13.43 -4.89
C GLN A 171 13.51 13.58 -5.17
N ALA A 172 14.21 12.45 -5.21
CA ALA A 172 15.66 12.36 -5.44
C ALA A 172 16.44 13.30 -4.50
N ILE A 173 16.09 13.28 -3.21
CA ILE A 173 16.66 14.20 -2.21
C ILE A 173 18.17 14.02 -2.05
N GLU A 174 18.68 12.83 -2.36
CA GLU A 174 20.10 12.53 -2.37
C GLU A 174 20.86 13.28 -3.46
N ASP A 175 20.20 13.70 -4.54
CA ASP A 175 20.85 14.48 -5.60
C ASP A 175 21.19 15.90 -5.13
N TRP A 176 20.50 16.41 -4.11
CA TRP A 176 20.77 17.73 -3.54
C TRP A 176 22.08 17.77 -2.75
N ALA A 177 22.54 16.61 -2.27
CA ALA A 177 23.77 16.46 -1.49
C ALA A 177 24.97 16.01 -2.35
N LYS A 178 24.76 15.71 -3.65
CA LYS A 178 25.82 15.27 -4.55
C LYS A 178 26.41 16.46 -5.33
N ASP A 179 27.74 16.55 -5.37
CA ASP A 179 28.47 17.32 -6.39
C ASP A 179 28.38 16.60 -7.74
N SER A 180 27.20 16.62 -8.35
CA SER A 180 26.93 15.99 -9.64
C SER A 180 26.27 16.97 -10.60
N ALA A 181 26.24 16.59 -11.89
CA ALA A 181 25.52 17.34 -12.93
C ALA A 181 24.01 17.50 -12.66
N TYR A 182 23.48 16.79 -11.65
CA TYR A 182 22.06 16.75 -11.28
C TYR A 182 21.74 17.49 -9.98
N SER A 183 22.72 18.18 -9.36
CA SER A 183 22.51 18.96 -8.12
C SER A 183 21.45 20.07 -8.25
N GLY A 184 21.15 20.48 -9.49
CA GLY A 184 20.08 21.41 -9.82
C GLY A 184 18.70 20.77 -9.97
N ASN A 185 18.54 19.44 -9.98
CA ASN A 185 17.24 18.80 -10.19
C ASN A 185 16.43 18.76 -8.87
N ARG A 186 15.66 19.82 -8.58
CA ARG A 186 14.78 19.87 -7.40
C ARG A 186 13.35 19.62 -7.82
N ARG A 187 12.79 18.51 -7.35
CA ARG A 187 11.47 18.03 -7.75
C ARG A 187 10.57 17.98 -6.54
N PHE A 188 9.40 18.60 -6.66
CA PHE A 188 8.43 18.69 -5.58
C PHE A 188 7.06 18.23 -6.07
N ALA A 189 6.40 17.47 -5.21
CA ALA A 189 5.12 16.84 -5.46
C ALA A 189 4.03 17.42 -4.56
N LEU A 190 2.86 17.69 -5.12
CA LEU A 190 1.63 17.87 -4.34
C LEU A 190 0.65 16.74 -4.64
N GLY A 191 0.32 15.97 -3.62
CA GLY A 191 -0.70 14.93 -3.66
C GLY A 191 -1.97 15.37 -2.94
N ILE A 192 -3.13 15.16 -3.57
CA ILE A 192 -4.44 15.30 -2.93
C ILE A 192 -5.17 13.98 -3.08
N SER A 193 -5.70 13.42 -2.00
CA SER A 193 -6.50 12.19 -2.05
C SER A 193 -7.82 12.33 -1.32
N TYR A 194 -8.82 11.59 -1.78
CA TYR A 194 -10.13 11.50 -1.14
C TYR A 194 -10.57 10.04 -0.97
N LEU A 195 -11.04 9.67 0.21
CA LEU A 195 -11.59 8.35 0.50
C LEU A 195 -13.13 8.36 0.34
N PHE A 196 -13.63 7.70 -0.71
CA PHE A 196 -15.04 7.42 -0.90
C PHE A 196 -15.42 6.16 -0.14
N ASP A 197 -16.07 6.33 1.01
CA ASP A 197 -16.77 5.26 1.70
C ASP A 197 -18.00 5.82 2.41
N LYS A 198 -19.11 5.09 2.30
CA LYS A 198 -20.40 5.41 2.95
C LYS A 198 -20.35 5.14 4.46
N TYR A 199 -19.35 4.40 4.95
CA TYR A 199 -19.13 4.08 6.37
C TYR A 199 -17.71 4.38 6.88
N ALA A 200 -16.78 4.84 6.05
CA ALA A 200 -15.52 5.38 6.55
C ALA A 200 -15.70 6.87 6.85
N THR A 201 -16.06 7.18 8.09
CA THR A 201 -15.20 8.12 8.81
C THR A 201 -13.83 7.48 8.71
N ALA A 202 -12.92 8.02 7.87
CA ALA A 202 -11.66 7.38 7.48
C ALA A 202 -11.29 6.34 8.52
N LYS A 203 -11.54 5.05 8.23
CA LYS A 203 -11.31 3.96 9.19
C LYS A 203 -9.82 4.02 9.41
N ARG A 204 -9.42 4.87 10.37
CA ARG A 204 -8.04 5.03 10.74
C ARG A 204 -7.68 3.64 11.17
N ARG A 205 -6.63 3.11 10.51
CA ARG A 205 -6.08 1.81 10.87
C ARG A 205 -6.10 1.73 12.39
N PRO A 206 -6.67 0.65 12.93
CA PRO A 206 -7.04 0.59 14.33
C PRO A 206 -5.85 1.06 15.15
N ASP A 207 -6.09 1.97 16.10
CA ASP A 207 -5.01 2.47 16.94
C ASP A 207 -4.42 1.25 17.65
N ILE A 208 -3.22 0.83 17.23
CA ILE A 208 -2.58 -0.36 17.78
C ILE A 208 -2.33 -0.13 19.28
N LEU A 209 -2.26 1.12 19.72
CA LEU A 209 -2.24 1.47 21.14
C LEU A 209 -3.56 1.13 21.85
N GLU A 210 -4.71 1.38 21.22
CA GLU A 210 -6.03 0.96 21.74
C GLU A 210 -6.20 -0.56 21.68
N LEU A 211 -5.76 -1.21 20.60
CA LEU A 211 -5.77 -2.68 20.52
C LEU A 211 -4.84 -3.32 21.54
N ALA A 212 -3.65 -2.76 21.76
CA ALA A 212 -2.69 -3.25 22.74
C ALA A 212 -3.16 -2.99 24.18
N ARG A 213 -3.79 -1.83 24.45
CA ARG A 213 -4.43 -1.53 25.74
C ARG A 213 -5.66 -2.41 25.99
N GLY A 214 -6.46 -2.67 24.96
CA GLY A 214 -7.61 -3.58 25.02
C GLY A 214 -7.19 -5.04 25.24
N ALA A 215 -6.10 -5.48 24.60
CA ALA A 215 -5.51 -6.80 24.81
C ALA A 215 -4.90 -6.94 26.22
N GLN A 216 -4.31 -5.88 26.78
CA GLN A 216 -3.87 -5.84 28.18
C GLN A 216 -5.03 -5.76 29.19
N ALA A 217 -6.18 -5.20 28.80
CA ALA A 217 -7.38 -5.14 29.65
C ALA A 217 -8.23 -6.42 29.59
N ALA A 218 -8.02 -7.29 28.61
CA ALA A 218 -8.75 -8.55 28.42
C ALA A 218 -8.16 -9.73 29.22
N GLU A 219 -7.63 -9.48 30.42
CA GLU A 219 -7.29 -10.55 31.39
C GLU A 219 -8.53 -11.16 32.07
N GLU A 220 -9.73 -10.60 31.85
CA GLU A 220 -10.98 -11.25 32.25
C GLU A 220 -11.68 -11.90 31.05
N PRO A 221 -12.09 -13.18 31.16
CA PRO A 221 -12.74 -13.88 30.07
C PRO A 221 -14.06 -13.19 29.73
N ILE A 222 -14.16 -12.66 28.50
CA ILE A 222 -15.44 -12.24 27.92
C ILE A 222 -16.30 -13.51 27.79
N VAL A 223 -17.15 -13.75 28.79
CA VAL A 223 -18.24 -14.72 28.70
C VAL A 223 -19.26 -14.16 27.72
N VAL A 224 -19.14 -14.53 26.46
CA VAL A 224 -20.23 -14.38 25.49
C VAL A 224 -21.29 -15.39 25.87
N THR A 225 -22.26 -14.96 26.67
CA THR A 225 -23.51 -15.70 26.86
C THR A 225 -24.28 -15.63 25.54
N GLN A 226 -24.19 -16.70 24.74
CA GLN A 226 -25.07 -16.89 23.61
C GLN A 226 -26.45 -17.29 24.15
N GLY A 227 -27.46 -16.46 23.88
CA GLY A 227 -28.84 -16.91 23.87
C GLY A 227 -29.03 -17.90 22.73
N GLU A 228 -29.58 -19.07 23.07
CA GLU A 228 -29.94 -20.15 22.16
C GLU A 228 -31.01 -19.70 21.14
N GLU A 229 -30.85 -20.11 19.88
CA GLU A 229 -31.82 -20.99 19.20
C GLU A 229 -31.17 -21.68 17.97
N PRO A 230 -31.63 -22.89 17.58
CA PRO A 230 -30.86 -23.83 16.77
C PRO A 230 -31.25 -23.80 15.30
N ILE A 231 -30.29 -23.79 14.37
CA ILE A 231 -30.56 -24.09 12.96
C ILE A 231 -29.44 -24.94 12.34
N GLY A 232 -29.78 -26.21 12.10
CA GLY A 232 -29.55 -26.93 10.84
C GLY A 232 -28.12 -27.33 10.47
N GLU A 233 -27.84 -28.63 10.60
CA GLU A 233 -26.74 -29.35 9.93
C GLU A 233 -26.60 -28.96 8.45
N VAL A 234 -25.41 -28.46 8.06
CA VAL A 234 -24.97 -28.43 6.66
C VAL A 234 -23.71 -29.29 6.57
N SER A 235 -23.86 -30.48 6.01
CA SER A 235 -22.77 -31.40 5.70
C SER A 235 -22.13 -31.03 4.36
N VAL A 236 -20.82 -30.77 4.36
CA VAL A 236 -20.00 -30.67 3.15
C VAL A 236 -19.17 -31.92 3.03
N SER A 237 -19.54 -32.77 2.07
CA SER A 237 -18.82 -33.98 1.66
C SER A 237 -17.77 -33.61 0.60
N THR A 238 -16.51 -33.87 0.90
CA THR A 238 -15.44 -34.02 -0.10
C THR A 238 -14.65 -35.28 0.25
N GLY A 239 -14.68 -36.25 -0.65
CA GLY A 239 -14.16 -37.60 -0.43
C GLY A 239 -12.65 -37.68 -0.31
N GLY A 240 -12.20 -38.54 0.62
CA GLY A 240 -10.84 -39.07 0.68
C GLY A 240 -10.22 -39.01 2.07
N ARG A 241 -10.39 -40.11 2.83
CA ARG A 241 -9.89 -40.43 4.19
C ARG A 241 -10.70 -39.86 5.35
N ASP A 242 -11.46 -40.77 5.98
CA ASP A 242 -12.13 -40.58 7.25
C ASP A 242 -11.09 -40.26 8.35
N ILE A 243 -11.05 -39.00 8.78
CA ILE A 243 -10.65 -38.66 10.14
C ILE A 243 -11.96 -38.52 10.89
N GLY A 244 -12.35 -39.58 11.62
CA GLY A 244 -13.44 -39.50 12.57
C GLY A 244 -13.10 -38.46 13.62
N VAL A 245 -13.76 -37.30 13.57
CA VAL A 245 -13.80 -36.38 14.69
C VAL A 245 -14.87 -36.93 15.63
N GLU A 246 -14.47 -37.86 16.50
CA GLU A 246 -15.23 -38.11 17.71
C GLU A 246 -15.37 -36.77 18.44
N SER A 247 -16.60 -36.42 18.79
CA SER A 247 -16.96 -35.29 19.64
C SER A 247 -16.42 -35.54 21.06
N GLY A 248 -15.11 -35.47 21.20
CA GLY A 248 -14.39 -35.52 22.45
C GLY A 248 -14.27 -34.11 23.02
N THR A 249 -14.62 -33.97 24.29
CA THR A 249 -14.57 -32.80 25.16
C THR A 249 -13.15 -32.19 25.30
N GLY A 250 -12.57 -31.71 24.19
CA GLY A 250 -11.19 -31.19 24.11
C GLY A 250 -11.07 -29.67 23.98
N TYR A 251 -12.16 -28.92 24.06
CA TYR A 251 -12.14 -27.45 23.99
C TYR A 251 -11.57 -26.76 25.24
N LYS A 252 -11.18 -27.51 26.28
CA LYS A 252 -10.83 -26.96 27.59
C LYS A 252 -9.37 -26.49 27.77
N GLU A 253 -8.45 -26.77 26.84
CA GLU A 253 -7.04 -26.39 27.02
C GLU A 253 -6.37 -25.89 25.72
N LEU A 254 -7.09 -25.14 24.89
CA LEU A 254 -6.42 -24.37 23.83
C LEU A 254 -5.66 -23.21 24.47
N SER A 255 -4.35 -23.12 24.20
CA SER A 255 -3.51 -22.01 24.68
C SER A 255 -4.10 -20.67 24.21
N PRO A 256 -3.92 -19.58 24.99
CA PRO A 256 -4.41 -18.25 24.62
C PRO A 256 -4.01 -17.84 23.19
N GLU A 257 -2.79 -18.21 22.79
CA GLU A 257 -2.25 -17.95 21.44
C GLU A 257 -3.05 -18.62 20.32
N VAL A 258 -3.56 -19.84 20.55
CA VAL A 258 -4.36 -20.57 19.57
C VAL A 258 -5.77 -20.00 19.49
N LYS A 259 -6.33 -19.55 20.62
CA LYS A 259 -7.63 -18.86 20.64
C LYS A 259 -7.57 -17.53 19.88
N ASP A 260 -6.50 -16.76 20.09
CA ASP A 260 -6.25 -15.53 19.34
C ASP A 260 -6.09 -15.79 17.84
N LEU A 261 -5.32 -16.81 17.45
CA LEU A 261 -5.18 -17.19 16.03
C LEU A 261 -6.52 -17.60 15.41
N LEU A 262 -7.37 -18.33 16.14
CA LEU A 262 -8.69 -18.70 15.66
C LEU A 262 -9.62 -17.48 15.52
N GLY A 263 -9.51 -16.50 16.43
CA GLY A 263 -10.18 -15.21 16.33
C GLY A 263 -9.73 -14.41 15.09
N GLU A 264 -8.41 -14.31 14.88
CA GLU A 264 -7.84 -13.67 13.69
C GLU A 264 -8.25 -14.40 12.39
N LEU A 265 -8.28 -15.74 12.39
CA LEU A 265 -8.74 -16.51 11.23
C LEU A 265 -10.22 -16.29 10.93
N ARG A 266 -11.07 -16.12 11.94
CA ARG A 266 -12.48 -15.77 11.75
C ARG A 266 -12.62 -14.36 11.17
N ALA A 267 -11.90 -13.38 11.71
CA ALA A 267 -11.86 -12.02 11.18
C ALA A 267 -11.37 -12.01 9.72
N LEU A 268 -10.32 -12.78 9.38
CA LEU A 268 -9.84 -12.92 8.01
C LEU A 268 -10.89 -13.54 7.06
N ARG A 269 -11.72 -14.47 7.53
CA ARG A 269 -12.80 -15.05 6.70
C ARG A 269 -13.88 -14.02 6.41
N GLU A 270 -14.30 -13.24 7.40
CA GLU A 270 -15.23 -12.13 7.21
C GLU A 270 -14.63 -11.05 6.28
N GLU A 271 -13.34 -10.75 6.44
CA GLU A 271 -12.63 -9.83 5.56
C GLU A 271 -12.51 -10.36 4.13
N ARG A 272 -12.34 -11.67 3.95
CA ARG A 272 -12.36 -12.30 2.62
C ARG A 272 -13.72 -12.13 1.94
N GLU A 273 -14.82 -12.27 2.67
CA GLU A 273 -16.16 -12.03 2.12
C GLU A 273 -16.36 -10.57 1.71
N LYS A 274 -15.92 -9.62 2.54
CA LYS A 274 -15.94 -8.18 2.19
C LYS A 274 -15.07 -7.90 0.96
N ALA A 275 -13.88 -8.50 0.87
CA ALA A 275 -13.00 -8.34 -0.27
C ALA A 275 -13.63 -8.89 -1.55
N GLN A 276 -14.28 -10.06 -1.49
CA GLN A 276 -15.01 -10.62 -2.63
C GLN A 276 -16.14 -9.70 -3.07
N LYS A 277 -16.89 -9.13 -2.12
CA LYS A 277 -17.96 -8.17 -2.41
C LYS A 277 -17.41 -6.90 -3.09
N ALA A 278 -16.36 -6.29 -2.53
CA ALA A 278 -15.75 -5.09 -3.11
C ALA A 278 -15.19 -5.34 -4.51
N LEU A 279 -14.59 -6.52 -4.76
CA LEU A 279 -14.12 -6.90 -6.09
C LEU A 279 -15.26 -7.11 -7.10
N LEU A 280 -16.41 -7.64 -6.64
CA LEU A 280 -17.60 -7.76 -7.47
C LEU A 280 -18.19 -6.38 -7.81
N GLU A 281 -18.33 -5.48 -6.83
CA GLU A 281 -18.79 -4.10 -7.05
C GLU A 281 -17.85 -3.36 -8.01
N LEU A 282 -16.53 -3.53 -7.87
CA LEU A 282 -15.55 -2.96 -8.79
C LEU A 282 -15.70 -3.52 -10.21
N ARG A 283 -15.95 -4.83 -10.34
CA ARG A 283 -16.17 -5.49 -11.63
C ARG A 283 -17.45 -5.01 -12.31
N GLU A 284 -18.53 -4.83 -11.55
CA GLU A 284 -19.80 -4.29 -12.03
C GLU A 284 -19.63 -2.85 -12.50
N TRP A 285 -19.03 -1.99 -11.68
CA TRP A 285 -18.74 -0.61 -12.05
C TRP A 285 -17.88 -0.49 -13.32
N LEU A 286 -16.86 -1.35 -13.48
CA LEU A 286 -16.06 -1.41 -14.70
C LEU A 286 -16.86 -1.89 -15.93
N ARG A 287 -17.93 -2.66 -15.75
CA ARG A 287 -18.81 -3.09 -16.83
C ARG A 287 -19.73 -1.94 -17.24
N ASP A 288 -20.32 -1.26 -16.27
CA ASP A 288 -21.21 -0.11 -16.51
C ASP A 288 -20.49 1.04 -17.24
N LEU A 289 -19.19 1.22 -17.00
CA LEU A 289 -18.37 2.22 -17.71
C LEU A 289 -18.03 1.84 -19.17
N LYS A 290 -18.26 0.60 -19.58
CA LYS A 290 -18.01 0.13 -20.96
C LYS A 290 -19.25 0.21 -21.85
N GLU A 291 -20.43 0.42 -21.28
CA GLU A 291 -21.69 0.71 -22.00
C GLU A 291 -21.86 2.21 -22.24
#